data_AF-A0A517LHG0-F1
#
_entry.id   AF-A0A517LHG0-F1
#
_cell.length_a   1.000
_cell.length_b   1.000
_cell.length_c   1.000
_cell.angle_alpha   90.00
_cell.angle_beta   90.00
_cell.angle_gamma   90.00
#
_symmetry.space_group_name_H-M   'P 1'
#
loop_
_entity.id
_entity.type
_entity.pdbx_description
1 polymer ?
#
loop_
_entity_poly.entity_id
_entity_poly.type
_entity_poly.pdbx_seq_one_letter_code
_entity_poly.pdbx_strand_id
1 'polypeptide(L)'
;MGAIKLLAVAIGLLVPGVHPHYRFQQLIVNNNKEDKLQYVRPNSNLNFPVINQASDDLRCNVGCHNGTNTTTAAVEAGAKVIWNADVQVYHQGPVFVYMTKVDNVMTADGSTKWFKIMEIGPSFSPKGGDWEATMQGKF
;
A
#
# COMPACT_ATOMS: atom_id res chain seq x y z
N MET A 1 3.44 22.97 59.27
CA MET A 1 2.68 21.74 58.95
C MET A 1 1.66 22.12 57.90
N GLY A 2 1.57 21.59 56.68
CA GLY A 2 2.29 20.58 55.91
C GLY A 2 1.70 20.67 54.50
N ALA A 3 2.53 20.54 53.46
CA ALA A 3 2.13 20.71 52.07
C ALA A 3 1.32 19.51 51.56
N ILE A 4 0.24 19.76 50.81
CA ILE A 4 -0.35 18.75 49.92
C ILE A 4 0.03 19.14 48.50
N LYS A 5 1.09 18.50 47.98
CA LYS A 5 1.41 18.53 46.56
C LYS A 5 0.58 17.45 45.88
N LEU A 6 -0.41 17.85 45.08
CA LEU A 6 -1.09 16.95 44.15
C LEU A 6 -0.10 16.51 43.08
N LEU A 7 0.28 15.23 43.12
CA LEU A 7 1.06 14.59 42.07
C LEU A 7 0.08 14.16 40.96
N ALA A 8 -0.01 14.94 39.88
CA ALA A 8 -0.74 14.52 38.69
C ALA A 8 0.09 13.46 37.95
N VAL A 9 -0.32 12.21 38.03
CA VAL A 9 0.27 11.12 37.23
C VAL A 9 -0.40 11.16 35.85
N ALA A 10 0.28 11.76 34.87
CA ALA A 10 -0.10 11.66 33.47
C ALA A 10 0.34 10.28 32.94
N ILE A 11 -0.59 9.33 32.89
CA ILE A 11 -0.40 8.09 32.12
C ILE A 11 -0.55 8.46 30.65
N GLY A 12 0.57 8.73 29.98
CA GLY A 12 0.60 8.81 28.53
C GLY A 12 0.34 7.42 27.95
N LEU A 13 -0.78 7.24 27.26
CA LEU A 13 -1.00 6.07 26.42
C LEU A 13 0.05 6.09 25.31
N LEU A 14 1.11 5.29 25.45
CA LEU A 14 1.93 4.92 24.30
C LEU A 14 1.07 3.99 23.44
N VAL A 15 0.50 4.53 22.36
CA VAL A 15 -0.09 3.70 21.30
C VAL A 15 1.07 3.13 20.50
N PRO A 16 1.37 1.81 20.57
CA PRO A 16 2.39 1.22 19.72
C PRO A 16 1.95 1.39 18.26
N GLY A 17 2.79 2.00 17.43
CA GLY A 17 2.56 2.05 16.00
C GLY A 17 2.66 0.64 15.42
N VAL A 18 1.52 0.05 15.09
CA VAL A 18 1.51 -1.22 14.36
C VAL A 18 1.70 -0.90 12.88
N HIS A 19 2.74 -1.48 12.28
CA HIS A 19 3.17 -1.18 10.92
C HIS A 19 2.78 -2.33 9.99
N PRO A 20 2.18 -2.05 8.81
CA PRO A 20 1.81 -3.10 7.89
C PRO A 20 3.00 -3.71 7.17
N HIS A 21 3.11 -5.04 7.24
CA HIS A 21 4.21 -5.82 6.66
C HIS A 21 3.72 -6.74 5.54
N TYR A 22 3.38 -6.15 4.40
CA TYR A 22 2.96 -6.86 3.19
C TYR A 22 3.32 -6.05 1.94
N ARG A 23 3.52 -6.72 0.82
CA ARG A 23 3.80 -6.11 -0.49
C ARG A 23 2.98 -6.74 -1.61
N PHE A 24 2.44 -5.90 -2.49
CA PHE A 24 1.84 -6.33 -3.74
C PHE A 24 2.95 -6.66 -4.73
N GLN A 25 3.12 -7.93 -5.07
CA GLN A 25 4.31 -8.40 -5.79
C GLN A 25 4.00 -9.16 -7.09
N GLN A 26 2.72 -9.31 -7.45
CA GLN A 26 2.32 -10.16 -8.56
C GLN A 26 0.98 -9.71 -9.15
N LEU A 27 0.85 -9.81 -10.46
CA LEU A 27 -0.39 -9.54 -11.19
C LEU A 27 -1.09 -10.86 -11.56
N ILE A 28 -2.42 -10.80 -11.63
CA ILE A 28 -3.23 -11.77 -12.34
C ILE A 28 -3.96 -10.99 -13.44
N VAL A 29 -3.64 -11.30 -14.70
CA VAL A 29 -4.20 -10.62 -15.88
C VAL A 29 -5.03 -11.64 -16.66
N ASN A 30 -6.30 -11.35 -16.94
CA ASN A 30 -7.19 -12.28 -17.65
C ASN A 30 -7.21 -13.71 -17.05
N ASN A 31 -7.19 -13.81 -15.71
CA ASN A 31 -7.10 -15.04 -14.92
C ASN A 31 -5.76 -15.82 -15.01
N ASN A 32 -4.76 -15.30 -15.72
CA ASN A 32 -3.42 -15.87 -15.72
C ASN A 32 -2.61 -15.26 -14.59
N LYS A 33 -2.07 -16.11 -13.72
CA LYS A 33 -1.22 -15.70 -12.60
C LYS A 33 0.21 -15.58 -13.11
N GLU A 34 0.70 -14.35 -13.19
CA GLU A 34 2.03 -14.02 -13.70
C GLU A 34 3.13 -14.34 -12.69
N ASP A 35 4.39 -14.28 -13.08
CA ASP A 35 5.51 -14.51 -12.17
C ASP A 35 5.64 -13.36 -11.16
N LYS A 36 6.18 -13.67 -9.97
CA LYS A 36 6.45 -12.65 -8.94
C LYS A 36 7.45 -11.62 -9.49
N LEU A 37 7.15 -10.34 -9.30
CA LEU A 37 7.98 -9.20 -9.68
C LEU A 37 8.24 -9.04 -11.20
N GLN A 38 7.62 -9.88 -12.04
CA GLN A 38 7.74 -9.79 -13.50
C GLN A 38 7.29 -8.43 -14.05
N TYR A 39 6.19 -7.91 -13.49
CA TYR A 39 5.55 -6.65 -13.88
C TYR A 39 5.44 -5.64 -12.73
N VAL A 40 6.17 -5.88 -11.64
CA VAL A 40 6.16 -5.05 -10.43
C VAL A 40 7.58 -4.64 -10.13
N ARG A 41 7.81 -3.35 -9.91
CA ARG A 41 9.13 -2.83 -9.53
C ARG A 41 9.56 -3.46 -8.20
N PRO A 42 10.72 -4.13 -8.14
CA PRO A 42 11.18 -4.76 -6.91
C PRO A 42 11.68 -3.68 -5.93
N ASN A 43 11.02 -3.59 -4.78
CA ASN A 43 11.39 -2.65 -3.73
C ASN A 43 12.56 -3.17 -2.87
N SER A 44 13.36 -2.26 -2.33
CA SER A 44 14.56 -2.61 -1.55
C SER A 44 14.33 -2.68 -0.03
N ASN A 45 13.16 -2.25 0.44
CA ASN A 45 12.75 -2.27 1.86
C ASN A 45 11.90 -3.50 2.23
N LEU A 46 12.04 -4.62 1.53
CA LEU A 46 11.33 -5.89 1.82
C LEU A 46 9.80 -5.71 1.89
N ASN A 47 9.18 -5.90 3.05
CA ASN A 47 7.76 -5.63 3.28
C ASN A 47 7.55 -4.50 4.31
N PHE A 48 8.59 -3.73 4.64
CA PHE A 48 8.46 -2.60 5.55
C PHE A 48 7.65 -1.47 4.89
N PRO A 49 6.78 -0.76 5.63
CA PRO A 49 6.01 0.32 5.06
C PRO A 49 6.84 1.59 4.86
N VAL A 50 6.40 2.43 3.93
CA VAL A 50 6.83 3.83 3.85
C VAL A 50 5.97 4.65 4.83
N ILE A 51 6.61 5.22 5.85
CA ILE A 51 5.91 5.94 6.93
C ILE A 51 5.95 7.47 6.78
N ASN A 52 6.95 8.00 6.07
CA ASN A 52 7.09 9.44 5.85
C ASN A 52 6.19 9.88 4.68
N GLN A 53 5.15 10.64 4.98
CA GLN A 53 4.20 11.13 3.99
C GLN A 53 4.77 12.12 2.98
N ALA A 54 5.92 12.74 3.31
CA ALA A 54 6.64 13.63 2.41
C ALA A 54 7.69 12.90 1.55
N SER A 55 7.88 11.59 1.72
CA SER A 55 8.85 10.83 0.93
C SER A 55 8.32 10.57 -0.49
N ASP A 56 9.19 10.76 -1.48
CA ASP A 56 8.92 10.34 -2.86
C ASP A 56 8.75 8.82 -2.99
N ASP A 57 9.20 8.03 -2.00
CA ASP A 57 8.96 6.59 -1.94
C ASP A 57 7.47 6.24 -1.87
N LEU A 58 6.57 7.16 -1.49
CA LEU A 58 5.12 6.88 -1.55
C LEU A 58 4.59 6.67 -2.97
N ARG A 59 5.33 7.10 -4.01
CA ARG A 59 4.90 6.95 -5.41
C ARG A 59 4.94 5.49 -5.86
N CYS A 60 6.05 4.79 -5.59
CA CYS A 60 6.29 3.42 -6.07
C CYS A 60 7.02 2.50 -5.07
N ASN A 61 7.26 2.92 -3.83
CA ASN A 61 8.06 2.28 -2.78
C ASN A 61 9.58 2.52 -2.89
N VAL A 62 10.33 2.16 -1.84
CA VAL A 62 11.78 2.40 -1.72
C VAL A 62 12.54 1.62 -2.79
N GLY A 63 13.40 2.32 -3.53
CA GLY A 63 14.21 1.75 -4.62
C GLY A 63 13.46 1.55 -5.94
N CYS A 64 12.19 1.96 -6.04
CA CYS A 64 11.34 1.76 -7.20
C CYS A 64 11.17 3.01 -8.08
N HIS A 65 12.17 3.91 -8.10
CA HIS A 65 12.11 5.21 -8.79
C HIS A 65 12.37 5.14 -10.30
N ASN A 66 12.34 3.94 -10.90
CA ASN A 66 12.36 3.71 -12.34
C ASN A 66 11.90 2.27 -12.64
N GLY A 67 11.72 1.94 -13.92
CA GLY A 67 11.25 0.63 -14.36
C GLY A 67 12.34 -0.34 -14.83
N THR A 68 13.63 -0.04 -14.67
CA THR A 68 14.70 -0.81 -15.35
C THR A 68 14.86 -2.24 -14.86
N ASN A 69 14.33 -2.56 -13.67
CA ASN A 69 14.46 -3.86 -13.01
C ASN A 69 13.20 -4.72 -13.09
N THR A 70 12.29 -4.42 -14.02
CA THR A 70 11.05 -5.17 -14.24
C THR A 70 10.64 -5.07 -15.72
N THR A 71 9.57 -5.73 -16.11
CA THR A 71 9.01 -5.68 -17.46
C THR A 71 7.60 -5.09 -17.45
N THR A 72 6.93 -5.05 -18.61
CA THR A 72 5.59 -4.48 -18.75
C THR A 72 4.58 -5.52 -19.18
N ALA A 73 3.39 -5.47 -18.60
CA ALA A 73 2.25 -6.26 -19.04
C ALA A 73 1.44 -5.45 -20.06
N ALA A 74 1.09 -6.07 -21.19
CA ALA A 74 0.07 -5.52 -22.08
C ALA A 74 -1.31 -5.81 -21.49
N VAL A 75 -2.07 -4.76 -21.20
CA VAL A 75 -3.40 -4.86 -20.59
C VAL A 75 -4.35 -3.97 -21.38
N GLU A 76 -5.40 -4.58 -21.92
CA GLU A 76 -6.46 -3.86 -22.64
C GLU A 76 -7.28 -3.00 -21.67
N ALA A 77 -7.73 -1.84 -22.14
CA ALA A 77 -8.63 -1.00 -21.36
C ALA A 77 -9.93 -1.76 -21.03
N GLY A 78 -10.34 -1.76 -19.76
CA GLY A 78 -11.49 -2.52 -19.27
C GLY A 78 -11.20 -3.97 -18.89
N ALA A 79 -9.98 -4.47 -19.13
CA ALA A 79 -9.57 -5.78 -18.63
C ALA A 79 -9.51 -5.80 -17.09
N LYS A 80 -9.80 -6.95 -16.51
CA LYS A 80 -9.64 -7.18 -15.07
C LYS A 80 -8.19 -7.51 -14.76
N VAL A 81 -7.59 -6.71 -13.87
CA VAL A 81 -6.27 -6.95 -13.27
C VAL A 81 -6.45 -7.13 -11.78
N ILE A 82 -5.80 -8.14 -11.21
CA ILE A 82 -5.79 -8.38 -9.76
C ILE A 82 -4.35 -8.29 -9.25
N TRP A 83 -4.14 -7.54 -8.17
CA TRP A 83 -2.90 -7.50 -7.42
C TRP A 83 -2.89 -8.59 -6.35
N ASN A 84 -1.86 -9.42 -6.33
CA ASN A 84 -1.67 -10.45 -5.32
C ASN A 84 -0.52 -10.06 -4.37
N ALA A 85 -0.83 -10.01 -3.08
CA ALA A 85 0.13 -9.72 -2.03
C ALA A 85 1.01 -10.95 -1.70
N ASP A 86 2.13 -10.70 -1.02
CA ASP A 86 3.03 -11.74 -0.52
C ASP A 86 2.45 -12.53 0.67
N VAL A 87 1.67 -11.85 1.50
CA VAL A 87 0.86 -12.41 2.59
C VAL A 87 -0.55 -11.82 2.56
N GLN A 88 -1.48 -12.40 3.32
CA GLN A 88 -2.80 -11.80 3.50
C GLN A 88 -2.65 -10.39 4.11
N VAL A 89 -3.44 -9.41 3.67
CA VAL A 89 -3.52 -8.12 4.37
C VAL A 89 -4.27 -8.33 5.69
N TYR A 90 -3.64 -8.01 6.81
CA TYR A 90 -4.20 -8.27 8.16
C TYR A 90 -4.28 -7.01 9.03
N HIS A 91 -3.93 -5.84 8.49
CA HIS A 91 -4.17 -4.57 9.16
C HIS A 91 -5.37 -3.86 8.55
N GLN A 92 -6.22 -3.34 9.43
CA GLN A 92 -7.39 -2.56 9.05
C GLN A 92 -6.95 -1.24 8.44
N GLY A 93 -7.38 -0.98 7.21
CA GLY A 93 -7.07 0.24 6.50
C GLY A 93 -7.61 0.20 5.07
N PRO A 94 -7.73 1.36 4.41
CA PRO A 94 -8.23 1.43 3.05
C PRO A 94 -7.19 0.91 2.05
N VAL A 95 -7.66 0.43 0.90
CA VAL A 95 -6.84 0.13 -0.27
C VAL A 95 -7.20 1.12 -1.37
N PHE A 96 -6.18 1.73 -1.98
CA PHE A 96 -6.35 2.63 -3.11
C PHE A 96 -5.53 2.13 -4.29
N VAL A 97 -6.10 2.24 -5.49
CA VAL A 97 -5.38 1.97 -6.73
C VAL A 97 -5.40 3.23 -7.59
N TYR A 98 -4.22 3.62 -8.03
CA TYR A 98 -4.00 4.78 -8.88
C TYR A 98 -3.33 4.36 -10.18
N MET A 99 -3.53 5.19 -11.20
CA MET A 99 -2.80 5.11 -12.45
C MET A 99 -2.18 6.46 -12.76
N THR A 100 -1.09 6.43 -13.52
CA THR A 100 -0.48 7.63 -14.07
C THR A 100 0.01 7.33 -15.48
N LYS A 101 -0.17 8.29 -16.39
CA LYS A 101 0.35 8.18 -17.76
C LYS A 101 1.82 8.61 -17.76
N VAL A 102 2.66 7.83 -18.42
CA VAL A 102 4.07 8.13 -18.63
C VAL A 102 4.44 7.89 -20.09
N ASP A 103 5.48 8.54 -20.58
CA ASP A 103 5.98 8.33 -21.95
C ASP A 103 6.92 7.13 -22.02
N ASN A 104 7.74 6.93 -20.97
CA ASN A 104 8.61 5.78 -20.84
C ASN A 104 8.63 5.28 -19.39
N VAL A 105 8.09 4.08 -19.16
CA VAL A 105 8.04 3.48 -17.82
C VAL A 105 9.43 3.08 -17.29
N MET A 106 10.41 2.87 -18.18
CA MET A 106 11.78 2.51 -17.81
C MET A 106 12.48 3.65 -17.08
N THR A 107 12.14 4.91 -17.39
CA THR A 107 12.75 6.10 -16.79
C THR A 107 11.81 6.87 -15.86
N ALA A 108 10.52 6.55 -15.83
CA ALA A 108 9.55 7.27 -15.01
C ALA A 108 9.70 6.93 -13.51
N ASP A 109 9.85 7.98 -12.69
CA ASP A 109 9.95 7.90 -11.22
C ASP A 109 8.60 8.01 -10.50
N GLY A 110 7.51 8.23 -11.25
CA GLY A 110 6.17 8.44 -10.69
C GLY A 110 5.88 9.88 -10.27
N SER A 111 6.69 10.87 -10.66
CA SER A 111 6.45 12.31 -10.44
C SER A 111 5.28 12.89 -11.27
N THR A 112 4.71 12.11 -12.18
CA THR A 112 3.59 12.51 -13.03
C THR A 112 2.27 12.59 -12.26
N LYS A 113 1.23 13.15 -12.88
CA LYS A 113 -0.09 13.29 -12.25
C LYS A 113 -0.79 11.94 -12.15
N TRP A 114 -1.08 11.54 -10.92
CA TRP A 114 -1.86 10.33 -10.61
C TRP A 114 -3.36 10.62 -10.60
N PHE A 115 -4.14 9.64 -11.05
CA PHE A 115 -5.59 9.61 -10.87
C PHE A 115 -6.01 8.29 -10.22
N LYS A 116 -7.01 8.36 -9.34
CA LYS A 116 -7.55 7.20 -8.63
C LYS A 116 -8.49 6.42 -9.54
N ILE A 117 -8.37 5.10 -9.56
CA ILE A 117 -9.26 4.19 -10.30
C ILE A 117 -10.07 3.26 -9.40
N MET A 118 -9.62 3.04 -8.17
CA MET A 118 -10.31 2.22 -7.19
C MET A 118 -10.01 2.68 -5.77
N GLU A 119 -11.01 2.56 -4.91
CA GLU A 119 -10.91 2.72 -3.46
C GLU A 119 -11.78 1.68 -2.79
N ILE A 120 -11.20 0.98 -1.81
CA ILE A 120 -11.89 0.02 -0.97
C ILE A 120 -11.72 0.51 0.46
N GLY A 121 -12.84 0.92 1.06
CA GLY A 121 -12.93 1.35 2.45
C GLY A 121 -13.68 0.34 3.32
N PRO A 122 -13.92 0.68 4.60
CA PRO A 122 -14.73 -0.15 5.46
C PRO A 122 -16.21 -0.04 5.08
N SER A 123 -16.97 -1.09 5.37
CA SER A 123 -18.42 -0.94 5.57
C SER A 123 -18.69 -0.57 7.03
N PHE A 124 -19.69 0.27 7.29
CA PHE A 124 -19.98 0.72 8.65
C PHE A 124 -21.23 0.06 9.20
N SER A 125 -21.14 -0.40 10.45
CA SER A 125 -22.26 -0.89 11.24
C SER A 125 -22.24 -0.24 12.64
N PRO A 126 -23.31 -0.39 13.45
CA PRO A 126 -23.28 0.06 14.85
C PRO A 126 -22.18 -0.58 15.71
N LYS A 127 -21.53 -1.66 15.22
CA LYS A 127 -20.41 -2.34 15.91
C LYS A 127 -19.03 -1.79 15.52
N GLY A 128 -18.96 -0.83 14.59
CA GLY A 128 -17.72 -0.27 14.05
C GLY A 128 -17.54 -0.52 12.55
N GLY A 129 -16.34 -0.21 12.06
CA GLY A 129 -15.94 -0.44 10.67
C GLY A 129 -15.57 -1.90 10.44
N ASP A 130 -16.19 -2.52 9.43
CA ASP A 130 -15.85 -3.83 8.90
C ASP A 130 -14.90 -3.67 7.70
N TRP A 131 -13.71 -4.26 7.83
CA TRP A 131 -12.60 -4.15 6.89
C TRP A 131 -12.35 -5.46 6.11
N GLU A 132 -13.27 -6.42 6.13
CA GLU A 132 -13.10 -7.71 5.44
C GLU A 132 -12.75 -7.55 3.96
N ALA A 133 -13.30 -6.52 3.30
CA ALA A 133 -13.00 -6.20 1.91
C ALA A 133 -11.54 -5.80 1.67
N THR A 134 -10.87 -5.18 2.66
CA THR A 134 -9.48 -4.74 2.56
C THR A 134 -8.49 -5.71 3.19
N MET A 135 -8.95 -6.66 4.00
CA MET A 135 -8.11 -7.66 4.68
C MET A 135 -7.95 -8.97 3.87
N GLN A 136 -7.81 -8.81 2.55
CA GLN A 136 -7.65 -9.90 1.58
C GLN A 136 -6.21 -9.95 1.04
N GLY A 137 -5.82 -11.05 0.41
CA GLY A 137 -4.52 -11.13 -0.29
C GLY A 137 -4.58 -10.66 -1.75
N LYS A 138 -5.75 -10.29 -2.24
CA LYS A 138 -6.04 -10.03 -3.66
C LYS A 138 -6.98 -8.84 -3.82
N PHE A 139 -6.66 -7.92 -4.72
CA PHE A 139 -7.44 -6.70 -5.01
C PHE A 139 -7.57 -6.45 -6.50
#